data_AF-A0A519HUX9-F1
#
_entry.id   AF-A0A519HUX9-F1
#
_cell.length_a   1.000
_cell.length_b   1.000
_cell.length_c   1.000
_cell.angle_alpha   90.00
_cell.angle_beta   90.00
_cell.angle_gamma   90.00
#
_symmetry.space_group_name_H-M   'P 1'
#
loop_
_entity.id
_entity.type
_entity.pdbx_description
1 polymer ?
#
loop_
_entity_poly.entity_id
_entity_poly.type
_entity_poly.pdbx_seq_one_letter_code
_entity_poly.pdbx_strand_id
1 'polypeptide(L)'
;MKDSLRQQFERLGYRLAELDTILADGSIASDMKRYRALTKEQSEVSSLAERYRRYQAHEADLAAARDLLADPEMAEMAREEIANAEPALT
;
A
#
# COMPACT_ATOMS: atom_id res chain seq x y z
N MET A 1 10.46 -0.01 7.68
CA MET A 1 9.31 0.53 8.45
C MET A 1 9.15 -0.20 9.79
N LYS A 2 8.64 0.44 10.85
CA LYS A 2 8.34 -0.23 12.14
C LYS A 2 7.16 -1.20 12.01
N ASP A 3 7.22 -2.36 12.66
CA ASP A 3 6.16 -3.39 12.58
C ASP A 3 4.79 -2.88 13.07
N SER A 4 4.77 -2.06 14.11
CA SER A 4 3.53 -1.46 14.62
C SER A 4 2.84 -0.53 13.61
N LEU A 5 3.60 0.09 12.70
CA LEU A 5 3.05 0.90 11.61
C LEU A 5 2.57 0.01 10.45
N ARG A 6 3.27 -1.10 10.17
CA ARG A 6 2.84 -2.12 9.21
C ARG A 6 1.46 -2.68 9.55
N GLN A 7 1.28 -3.08 10.81
CA GLN A 7 0.00 -3.58 11.33
C GLN A 7 -1.11 -2.52 11.26
N GLN A 8 -0.79 -1.23 11.40
CA GLN A 8 -1.79 -0.16 11.25
C GLN A 8 -2.28 -0.08 9.80
N PHE A 9 -1.39 -0.16 8.82
CA PHE A 9 -1.80 -0.17 7.41
C PHE A 9 -2.57 -1.41 7.01
N GLU A 10 -2.22 -2.58 7.55
CA GLU A 10 -3.01 -3.81 7.36
C GLU A 10 -4.44 -3.64 7.88
N ARG A 11 -4.61 -3.04 9.08
CA ARG A 11 -5.93 -2.69 9.62
C ARG A 11 -6.70 -1.73 8.73
N LEU A 12 -6.03 -0.75 8.13
CA LEU A 12 -6.65 0.15 7.15
C LEU A 12 -7.09 -0.61 5.89
N GLY A 13 -6.32 -1.61 5.44
CA GLY A 13 -6.72 -2.49 4.34
C GLY A 13 -8.00 -3.28 4.63
N TYR A 14 -8.11 -3.89 5.82
CA TYR A 14 -9.35 -4.56 6.24
C TYR A 14 -10.52 -3.59 6.31
N ARG A 15 -10.29 -2.40 6.89
CA ARG A 15 -11.33 -1.37 6.99
C ARG A 15 -11.82 -0.90 5.63
N LEU A 16 -10.93 -0.76 4.65
CA LEU A 16 -11.29 -0.41 3.28
C LEU A 16 -12.24 -1.44 2.66
N ALA A 17 -11.91 -2.73 2.80
CA ALA A 17 -12.74 -3.82 2.27
C ALA A 17 -14.14 -3.86 2.91
N GLU A 18 -14.23 -3.58 4.21
CA GLU A 18 -15.51 -3.42 4.91
C GLU A 18 -16.32 -2.25 4.34
N LEU A 19 -15.69 -1.08 4.18
CA LEU A 19 -16.34 0.12 3.66
C LEU A 19 -16.85 -0.10 2.22
N ASP A 20 -16.04 -0.71 1.36
CA ASP A 20 -16.43 -1.04 -0.01
C ASP A 20 -17.63 -2.00 -0.03
N THR A 21 -17.66 -2.99 0.86
CA THR A 21 -18.79 -3.92 1.00
C THR A 21 -20.07 -3.19 1.43
N ILE A 22 -19.97 -2.33 2.46
CA ILE A 22 -21.12 -1.56 2.96
C ILE A 22 -21.67 -0.61 1.90
N LEU A 23 -20.79 0.06 1.14
CA LEU A 23 -21.18 0.99 0.10
C LEU A 23 -21.79 0.27 -1.12
N ALA A 24 -21.33 -0.96 -1.43
CA ALA A 24 -21.86 -1.76 -2.53
C ALA A 24 -23.26 -2.37 -2.25
N ASP A 25 -23.58 -2.69 -0.99
CA ASP A 25 -24.87 -3.26 -0.59
C ASP A 25 -26.05 -2.30 -0.83
N GLY A 26 -25.82 -0.99 -0.92
CA GLY A 26 -26.83 0.01 -1.28
C GLY A 26 -27.94 0.23 -0.24
N SER A 27 -28.07 -0.64 0.78
CA SER A 27 -29.01 -0.51 1.89
C SER A 27 -28.85 0.81 2.67
N ILE A 28 -27.63 1.35 2.68
CA ILE A 28 -27.31 2.60 3.35
C ILE A 28 -27.70 3.85 2.55
N ALA A 29 -28.07 3.72 1.27
CA ALA A 29 -28.45 4.85 0.42
C ALA A 29 -29.75 5.55 0.88
N SER A 30 -30.57 4.91 1.72
CA SER A 30 -31.72 5.59 2.35
C SER A 30 -31.30 6.60 3.43
N ASP A 31 -30.09 6.48 4.00
CA ASP A 31 -29.50 7.41 4.96
C ASP A 31 -28.34 8.18 4.32
N MET A 32 -28.68 9.27 3.62
CA MET A 32 -27.72 10.12 2.92
C MET A 32 -26.64 10.73 3.81
N LYS A 33 -26.93 10.95 5.10
CA LYS A 33 -25.92 11.48 6.04
C LYS A 33 -24.85 10.41 6.31
N ARG A 34 -25.29 9.19 6.60
CA ARG A 34 -24.40 8.06 6.85
C ARG A 34 -23.64 7.62 5.59
N TYR A 35 -24.31 7.61 4.43
CA TYR A 35 -23.66 7.34 3.15
C TYR A 35 -22.48 8.30 2.88
N ARG A 36 -22.70 9.61 3.01
CA ARG A 36 -21.64 10.61 2.80
C ARG A 36 -20.47 10.44 3.78
N ALA A 37 -20.75 10.10 5.03
CA ALA A 37 -19.71 9.85 6.03
C ALA A 37 -18.85 8.64 5.64
N LEU A 38 -19.48 7.53 5.23
CA LEU A 38 -18.80 6.31 4.81
C LEU A 38 -17.99 6.50 3.52
N THR A 39 -18.53 7.21 2.52
CA THR A 39 -17.78 7.53 1.29
C THR A 39 -16.57 8.40 1.59
N LYS A 40 -16.69 9.37 2.52
CA LYS A 40 -15.55 10.19 2.95
C LYS A 40 -14.48 9.34 3.63
N GLU A 41 -14.87 8.49 4.58
CA GLU A 41 -13.96 7.57 5.26
C GLU A 41 -13.27 6.63 4.25
N GLN A 42 -14.04 6.06 3.32
CA GLN A 42 -13.53 5.18 2.27
C GLN A 42 -12.47 5.88 1.42
N SER A 43 -12.71 7.12 1.01
CA SER A 43 -11.75 7.91 0.23
C SER A 43 -10.45 8.18 1.01
N GLU A 44 -10.56 8.50 2.30
CA GLU A 44 -9.41 8.77 3.16
C GLU A 44 -8.56 7.50 3.34
N VAL A 45 -9.21 6.38 3.71
CA VAL A 45 -8.57 5.08 3.91
C VAL A 45 -7.97 4.55 2.60
N SER A 46 -8.68 4.68 1.48
CA SER A 46 -8.20 4.26 0.15
C SER A 46 -6.91 4.96 -0.24
N SER A 47 -6.83 6.27 -0.04
CA SER A 47 -5.62 7.04 -0.36
C SER A 47 -4.39 6.59 0.45
N LEU A 48 -4.58 6.25 1.72
CA LEU A 48 -3.53 5.73 2.60
C LEU A 48 -3.14 4.30 2.21
N ALA A 49 -4.12 3.45 1.96
CA ALA A 49 -3.89 2.07 1.53
C ALA A 49 -3.17 2.00 0.17
N GLU A 50 -3.48 2.90 -0.76
CA GLU A 50 -2.77 2.99 -2.04
C GLU A 50 -1.30 3.39 -1.86
N ARG A 51 -1.02 4.41 -1.05
CA ARG A 51 0.37 4.80 -0.73
C ARG A 51 1.13 3.65 -0.09
N TYR A 52 0.49 2.93 0.81
CA TYR A 52 1.09 1.77 1.45
C TYR A 52 1.38 0.63 0.45
N ARG A 53 0.44 0.33 -0.46
CA ARG A 53 0.67 -0.66 -1.52
C ARG A 53 1.84 -0.30 -2.44
N ARG A 54 1.99 0.99 -2.80
CA ARG A 54 3.14 1.46 -3.58
C ARG A 54 4.45 1.26 -2.82
N TYR A 55 4.47 1.58 -1.53
CA TYR A 55 5.62 1.32 -0.66
C TYR A 55 5.98 -0.18 -0.63
N GLN A 56 4.99 -1.06 -0.47
CA GLN A 56 5.22 -2.51 -0.48
C GLN A 56 5.77 -3.01 -1.83
N ALA A 57 5.28 -2.48 -2.95
CA ALA A 57 5.80 -2.80 -4.27
C ALA A 57 7.28 -2.41 -4.39
N HIS A 58 7.64 -1.20 -3.98
CA HIS A 58 9.04 -0.77 -3.96
C HIS A 58 9.92 -1.61 -3.00
N GLU A 59 9.41 -2.01 -1.83
CA GLU A 59 10.13 -2.94 -0.93
C GLU A 59 10.39 -4.29 -1.64
N ALA A 60 9.42 -4.81 -2.39
CA ALA A 60 9.54 -6.06 -3.12
C ALA A 60 10.51 -5.94 -4.32
N ASP A 61 10.43 -4.85 -5.09
CA ASP A 61 11.35 -4.58 -6.21
C ASP A 61 12.80 -4.49 -5.72
N LEU A 62 13.04 -3.81 -4.60
CA LEU A 62 14.35 -3.71 -3.99
C LEU A 62 14.87 -5.06 -3.48
N ALA A 63 14.00 -5.88 -2.91
CA ALA A 63 14.37 -7.24 -2.50
C ALA A 63 14.77 -8.10 -3.71
N ALA A 64 13.98 -8.05 -4.79
CA ALA A 64 14.29 -8.75 -6.03
C ALA A 64 15.63 -8.27 -6.64
N ALA A 65 15.88 -6.96 -6.68
CA ALA A 65 17.15 -6.41 -7.15
C ALA A 65 18.34 -6.84 -6.27
N ARG A 66 18.14 -6.97 -4.95
CA ARG A 66 19.16 -7.51 -4.04
C ARG A 66 19.43 -8.99 -4.27
N ASP A 67 18.41 -9.79 -4.60
CA ASP A 67 18.60 -11.19 -4.96
C ASP A 67 19.44 -11.35 -6.24
N LEU A 68 19.34 -10.40 -7.18
CA LEU A 68 20.17 -10.35 -8.39
C LEU A 68 21.65 -10.06 -8.10
N LEU A 69 22.01 -9.50 -6.94
CA LEU A 69 23.42 -9.34 -6.54
C LEU A 69 24.14 -10.67 -6.32
N ALA A 70 23.40 -11.78 -6.18
CA ALA A 70 23.97 -13.11 -6.08
C ALA A 70 24.60 -13.59 -7.40
N ASP A 71 24.26 -12.97 -8.53
CA ASP A 71 24.87 -13.22 -9.83
C ASP A 71 26.06 -12.26 -10.07
N PRO A 72 27.31 -12.75 -10.13
CA PRO A 72 28.49 -11.91 -10.33
C PRO A 72 28.48 -11.09 -11.62
N GLU A 73 27.81 -11.57 -12.67
CA GLU A 73 27.73 -10.86 -13.96
C GLU A 73 26.74 -9.70 -13.90
N MET A 74 25.70 -9.80 -13.06
CA MET A 74 24.66 -8.78 -12.90
C MET A 74 24.89 -7.87 -11.67
N ALA A 75 25.86 -8.20 -10.82
CA ALA A 75 26.09 -7.51 -9.55
C ALA A 75 26.40 -6.02 -9.67
N GLU A 76 27.07 -5.58 -10.74
CA GLU A 76 27.39 -4.15 -10.94
C GLU A 76 26.16 -3.34 -11.36
N MET A 77 25.35 -3.88 -12.28
CA MET A 77 24.08 -3.29 -12.71
C MET A 77 23.05 -3.26 -11.57
N ALA A 78 22.94 -4.35 -10.80
CA ALA A 78 22.04 -4.43 -9.66
C ALA A 78 22.39 -3.41 -8.55
N ARG A 79 23.68 -3.09 -8.34
CA ARG A 79 24.06 -2.02 -7.39
C ARG A 79 23.57 -0.65 -7.82
N GLU A 80 23.66 -0.34 -9.12
CA GLU A 80 23.16 0.94 -9.65
C GLU A 80 21.63 1.03 -9.55
N GLU A 81 20.90 -0.05 -9.83
CA GLU A 81 19.44 -0.09 -9.66
C GLU A 81 19.02 0.08 -8.20
N ILE A 82 19.70 -0.58 -7.26
CA ILE A 82 19.46 -0.44 -5.82
C ILE A 82 19.70 1.00 -5.36
N ALA A 83 20.80 1.62 -5.80
CA ALA A 83 21.12 3.01 -5.44
C ALA A 83 20.10 4.02 -5.96
N ASN A 84 19.47 3.73 -7.11
CA ASN A 84 18.41 4.56 -7.68
C ASN A 84 17.04 4.31 -7.03
N ALA A 85 16.79 3.10 -6.53
CA ALA A 85 15.53 2.69 -5.91
C ALA A 85 15.43 3.04 -4.41
N GLU A 86 16.54 3.01 -3.67
CA GLU A 86 16.56 3.31 -2.22
C GLU A 86 16.01 4.70 -1.84
N PRO A 87 16.31 5.80 -2.56
CA PRO A 87 15.79 7.13 -2.24
C PRO A 87 14.26 7.23 -2.38
N ALA A 88 13.62 6.35 -3.16
CA ALA A 88 12.17 6.34 -3.35
C ALA A 88 11.40 5.73 -2.15
N LEU A 89 12.12 5.10 -1.21
CA LEU A 89 11.57 4.45 -0.02
C LEU A 89 11.69 5.29 1.27
N THR A 90 12.43 6.41 1.23
CA THR A 90 12.63 7.36 2.36
C THR A 90 11.70 8.55 2.27
#